data_AF-A0A9P6KYT5-F1
#
_entry.id   AF-A0A9P6KYT5-F1
#
_cell.length_a   1.000
_cell.length_b   1.000
_cell.length_c   1.000
_cell.angle_alpha   90.00
_cell.angle_beta   90.00
_cell.angle_gamma   90.00
#
_symmetry.space_group_name_H-M   'P 1'
#
loop_
_entity.id
_entity.type
_entity.pdbx_description
1 polymer ?
#
loop_
_entity_poly.entity_id
_entity_poly.type
_entity_poly.pdbx_seq_one_letter_code
_entity_poly.pdbx_strand_id
1 'polypeptide(L)'
;MDEIIKHFLCVFLKEQGFESVETKALLMLKEAFEMRLNSYLRALYSYKSLSSKQNTTLTDVLCLTDHKLPLILPSRKALEYEETKVVEECEFISPLANTVEKYIHIYDFMPTFPPTHTFKQTFVKSDTKENKSFSVKNRLEQSLRSENNLLRLIKSSGSLPPFINYLYKRNRYN
;
A
#
# COMPACT_ATOMS: atom_id res chain seq x y z
N MET A 1 9.99 -13.77 -19.30
CA MET A 1 10.87 -14.80 -18.69
C MET A 1 11.30 -15.84 -19.71
N ASP A 2 10.37 -16.37 -20.49
CA ASP A 2 10.65 -17.38 -21.53
C ASP A 2 11.73 -16.99 -22.54
N GLU A 3 11.70 -15.75 -23.03
CA GLU A 3 12.70 -15.23 -23.97
C GLU A 3 14.09 -15.09 -23.32
N ILE A 4 14.12 -14.73 -22.04
CA ILE A 4 15.36 -14.61 -21.25
C ILE A 4 16.00 -15.98 -21.05
N ILE A 5 15.20 -16.99 -20.68
CA ILE A 5 15.67 -18.37 -20.53
C ILE A 5 16.18 -18.90 -21.86
N LYS A 6 15.44 -18.66 -22.95
CA LYS A 6 15.87 -19.05 -24.30
C LYS A 6 17.19 -18.39 -24.69
N HIS A 7 17.34 -17.09 -24.43
CA HIS A 7 18.57 -16.35 -24.67
C HIS A 7 19.74 -16.94 -23.87
N PHE A 8 19.53 -17.20 -22.58
CA PHE A 8 20.54 -17.80 -21.70
C PHE A 8 21.00 -19.18 -22.20
N LEU A 9 20.06 -20.02 -22.62
CA LEU A 9 20.37 -21.33 -23.21
C LEU A 9 21.16 -21.20 -24.52
N CYS A 10 20.81 -20.25 -25.37
CA CYS A 10 21.56 -19.98 -26.60
C CYS A 10 22.99 -19.51 -26.31
N VAL A 11 23.20 -18.62 -25.32
CA VAL A 11 24.53 -18.19 -24.89
C VAL A 11 25.32 -19.38 -24.34
N PHE A 12 24.70 -20.20 -23.49
CA PHE A 12 25.32 -21.41 -22.95
C PHE A 12 25.78 -22.39 -24.04
N LEU A 13 24.94 -22.63 -25.04
CA LEU A 13 25.27 -23.52 -26.16
C LEU A 13 26.39 -22.95 -27.03
N LYS A 14 26.41 -21.63 -27.26
CA LYS A 14 27.52 -20.96 -27.96
C LYS A 14 28.84 -21.09 -27.21
N GLU A 15 28.83 -20.94 -25.88
CA GLU A 15 30.04 -21.13 -25.05
C GLU A 15 30.61 -22.55 -25.13
N GLN A 16 29.75 -23.55 -25.32
CA GLN A 16 30.17 -24.95 -25.51
C GLN A 16 30.62 -25.26 -26.95
N GLY A 17 30.61 -24.27 -27.86
CA GLY A 17 31.08 -24.41 -29.23
C GLY A 17 30.05 -24.90 -30.24
N PHE A 18 28.74 -24.85 -29.92
CA PHE A 18 27.71 -25.20 -30.90
C PHE A 18 27.45 -24.05 -31.88
N GLU A 19 27.67 -24.28 -33.18
CA GLU A 19 27.41 -23.31 -34.25
C GLU A 19 25.92 -23.20 -34.62
N SER A 20 25.21 -24.33 -34.62
CA SER A 20 23.78 -24.39 -34.95
C SER A 20 23.05 -25.34 -34.01
N VAL A 21 21.80 -24.99 -33.69
CA VAL A 21 20.94 -25.76 -32.78
C VAL A 21 19.58 -25.89 -33.43
N GLU A 22 19.05 -27.11 -33.48
CA GLU A 22 17.70 -27.35 -33.97
C GLU A 22 16.67 -26.70 -33.03
N THR A 23 15.69 -26.00 -33.61
CA THR A 23 14.68 -25.25 -32.85
C THR A 23 13.84 -26.14 -31.93
N LYS A 24 13.54 -27.37 -32.35
CA LYS A 24 12.81 -28.37 -31.55
C LYS A 24 13.62 -28.81 -30.33
N ALA A 25 14.91 -29.10 -30.52
CA ALA A 25 15.80 -29.49 -29.44
C ALA A 25 15.97 -28.37 -28.41
N LEU A 26 16.10 -27.12 -28.87
CA LEU A 26 16.15 -25.95 -28.00
C LEU A 26 14.88 -25.81 -27.14
N LEU A 27 13.71 -26.06 -27.73
CA LEU A 27 12.43 -25.98 -27.05
C LEU A 27 12.28 -27.08 -25.99
N MET A 28 12.63 -28.33 -26.33
CA MET A 28 12.65 -29.42 -25.35
C MET A 28 13.64 -29.18 -24.22
N LEU A 29 14.81 -28.60 -24.52
CA LEU A 29 15.81 -28.27 -23.51
C LEU A 29 15.31 -27.17 -22.56
N LYS A 30 14.61 -26.16 -23.09
CA LYS A 30 13.92 -25.15 -22.28
C LYS A 30 12.90 -25.80 -21.34
N GLU A 31 12.02 -26.64 -21.86
CA GLU A 31 11.00 -27.32 -21.04
C GLU A 31 11.63 -28.20 -19.96
N ALA A 32 12.67 -28.97 -20.30
CA ALA A 32 13.40 -29.79 -19.33
C ALA A 32 14.07 -28.95 -18.24
N PHE A 33 14.63 -27.79 -18.61
CA PHE A 33 15.22 -26.85 -17.66
C PHE A 33 14.17 -26.27 -16.70
N GLU A 34 13.02 -25.84 -17.22
CA GLU A 34 11.91 -25.33 -16.41
C GLU A 34 11.34 -26.38 -15.46
N MET A 35 11.13 -27.62 -15.95
CA MET A 35 10.70 -28.73 -15.11
C MET A 35 11.69 -28.99 -13.97
N ARG A 36 12.99 -28.97 -14.26
CA ARG A 36 14.03 -29.17 -13.26
C ARG A 36 14.05 -28.04 -12.24
N LEU A 37 13.97 -26.78 -12.67
CA LEU A 37 13.93 -25.62 -11.79
C LEU A 37 12.70 -25.69 -10.86
N ASN A 38 11.54 -26.00 -11.41
CA ASN A 38 10.31 -26.21 -10.64
C ASN A 38 10.43 -27.37 -9.64
N SER A 39 11.11 -28.46 -10.01
CA SER A 39 11.35 -29.58 -9.09
C SER A 39 12.19 -29.15 -7.88
N TYR A 40 13.24 -28.34 -8.08
CA TYR A 40 14.06 -27.81 -6.99
C TYR A 40 13.29 -26.83 -6.11
N LEU A 41 12.48 -25.95 -6.70
CA LEU A 41 11.64 -25.02 -5.93
C LEU A 41 10.59 -25.74 -5.09
N ARG A 42 9.95 -26.78 -5.63
CA ARG A 42 9.01 -27.62 -4.87
C ARG A 42 9.70 -28.34 -3.71
N ALA A 43 10.90 -28.86 -3.94
CA ALA A 43 11.68 -29.48 -2.90
C ALA A 43 12.10 -28.47 -1.81
N LEU A 44 12.58 -27.28 -2.18
CA LEU A 44 12.86 -26.21 -1.22
C LEU A 44 11.63 -25.82 -0.40
N TYR A 45 10.49 -25.69 -1.07
CA TYR A 45 9.24 -25.37 -0.41
C TYR A 45 8.81 -26.45 0.58
N SER A 46 8.93 -27.74 0.23
CA SER A 46 8.62 -28.83 1.16
C SER A 46 9.56 -28.86 2.36
N TYR A 47 10.88 -28.65 2.15
CA TYR A 47 11.85 -28.52 3.23
C TYR A 47 11.54 -27.33 4.17
N LYS A 48 11.15 -26.19 3.60
CA LYS A 48 10.71 -25.02 4.36
C LYS A 48 9.47 -25.34 5.19
N SER A 49 8.46 -25.94 4.57
CA SER A 49 7.21 -26.33 5.24
C SER A 49 7.46 -27.29 6.40
N LEU A 50 8.36 -28.26 6.22
CA LEU A 50 8.69 -29.24 7.26
C LEU A 50 9.48 -28.62 8.42
N SER A 51 10.37 -27.67 8.13
CA SER A 51 11.21 -27.02 9.14
C SER A 51 10.54 -25.85 9.86
N SER A 52 9.31 -25.47 9.48
CA SER A 52 8.59 -24.29 10.00
C SER A 52 9.40 -22.97 9.94
N LYS A 53 10.44 -22.91 9.11
CA LYS A 53 11.28 -21.71 8.94
C LYS A 53 10.59 -20.73 7.99
N GLN A 54 10.71 -19.43 8.28
CA GLN A 54 10.16 -18.39 7.40
C GLN A 54 10.95 -18.22 6.10
N ASN A 55 12.26 -18.52 6.10
CA ASN A 55 13.17 -18.29 4.98
C ASN A 55 14.01 -19.53 4.67
N THR A 56 14.32 -19.72 3.38
CA THR A 56 15.27 -20.73 2.90
C THR A 56 16.69 -20.18 2.96
N THR A 57 17.61 -20.96 3.51
CA THR A 57 19.03 -20.60 3.62
C THR A 57 19.85 -21.22 2.48
N LEU A 58 21.04 -20.68 2.22
CA LEU A 58 21.96 -21.23 1.20
C LEU A 58 22.34 -22.69 1.48
N THR A 59 22.43 -23.07 2.76
CA THR A 59 22.68 -24.46 3.17
C THR A 59 21.55 -25.39 2.75
N ASP A 60 20.29 -24.95 2.79
CA ASP A 60 19.15 -25.75 2.37
C ASP A 60 19.23 -26.05 0.85
N VAL A 61 19.69 -25.06 0.07
CA VAL A 61 19.94 -25.22 -1.37
C VAL A 61 21.10 -26.19 -1.62
N LEU A 62 22.19 -26.08 -0.85
CA LEU A 62 23.34 -26.99 -0.98
C LEU A 62 22.95 -28.44 -0.65
N CYS A 63 22.18 -28.66 0.41
CA CYS A 63 21.67 -29.97 0.79
C CYS A 63 20.82 -30.62 -0.30
N LEU A 64 20.00 -29.85 -1.02
CA LEU A 64 19.20 -30.35 -2.14
C LEU A 64 20.02 -30.79 -3.35
N THR A 65 21.23 -30.28 -3.47
CA THR A 65 22.11 -30.57 -4.60
C THR A 65 23.07 -31.72 -4.32
N ASP A 66 22.89 -32.44 -3.20
CA ASP A 66 23.74 -33.54 -2.72
C ASP A 66 25.23 -33.17 -2.68
N HIS A 67 25.59 -31.89 -2.51
CA HIS A 67 26.96 -31.38 -2.67
C HIS A 67 27.63 -31.68 -4.02
N LYS A 68 26.87 -32.10 -5.04
CA LYS A 68 27.39 -32.44 -6.38
C LYS A 68 27.68 -31.21 -7.23
N LEU A 69 27.20 -30.04 -6.83
CA LEU A 69 27.56 -28.79 -7.48
C LEU A 69 28.91 -28.31 -6.94
N PRO A 70 29.92 -28.08 -7.80
CA PRO A 70 31.12 -27.39 -7.36
C PRO A 70 30.74 -26.00 -6.86
N LEU A 71 31.14 -25.67 -5.62
CA LEU A 71 30.94 -24.33 -5.02
C LEU A 71 31.64 -23.21 -5.81
N ILE A 72 32.51 -23.57 -6.74
CA ILE A 72 33.16 -22.65 -7.65
C ILE A 72 32.19 -22.39 -8.81
N LEU A 73 31.36 -21.35 -8.67
CA LEU A 73 30.64 -20.83 -9.81
C LEU A 73 31.66 -20.24 -10.81
N PRO A 74 31.61 -20.63 -12.10
CA PRO A 74 32.41 -19.95 -13.10
C PRO A 74 32.03 -18.47 -13.14
N SER A 75 33.02 -17.60 -12.99
CA SER A 75 32.84 -16.15 -13.10
C SER A 75 32.44 -15.81 -14.53
N ARG A 76 31.14 -15.66 -14.77
CA ARG A 76 30.58 -15.24 -16.05
C ARG A 76 30.39 -13.73 -16.06
N LYS A 77 30.57 -13.12 -17.23
CA LYS A 77 30.22 -11.71 -17.45
C LYS A 77 28.73 -11.53 -17.17
N ALA A 78 28.39 -10.52 -16.37
CA ALA A 78 27.01 -10.17 -16.09
C ALA A 78 26.31 -9.82 -17.41
N LEU A 79 25.18 -10.49 -17.67
CA LEU A 79 24.35 -10.17 -18.81
C LEU A 79 23.41 -9.03 -18.39
N GLU A 80 23.60 -7.84 -18.95
CA GLU A 80 22.73 -6.70 -18.69
C GLU A 80 21.47 -6.83 -19.56
N TYR A 81 20.31 -6.98 -18.91
CA TYR A 81 19.01 -6.89 -19.56
C TYR A 81 18.45 -5.51 -19.32
N GLU A 82 17.83 -4.90 -20.34
CA GLU A 82 17.09 -3.66 -20.13
C GLU A 82 15.94 -3.90 -19.15
N GLU A 83 15.91 -3.14 -18.05
CA GLU A 83 14.85 -3.23 -17.07
C GLU A 83 13.51 -2.89 -17.74
N THR A 84 12.59 -3.86 -17.74
CA THR A 84 11.23 -3.62 -18.16
C THR A 84 10.61 -2.72 -17.10
N LYS A 85 10.52 -1.42 -17.41
CA LYS A 85 9.82 -0.45 -16.57
C LYS A 85 8.39 -0.96 -16.40
N VAL A 86 8.06 -1.40 -15.19
CA VAL A 86 6.68 -1.69 -14.81
C VAL A 86 5.96 -0.35 -14.94
N VAL A 87 5.13 -0.21 -15.97
CA VAL A 87 4.28 0.95 -16.11
C VAL A 87 3.29 0.86 -14.95
N GLU A 88 3.49 1.69 -13.94
CA GLU A 88 2.52 1.85 -12.86
C GLU A 88 1.20 2.22 -13.51
N GLU A 89 0.19 1.37 -13.35
CA GLU A 89 -1.16 1.65 -13.81
C GLU A 89 -1.65 2.87 -13.05
N CYS A 90 -1.60 4.05 -13.67
CA CYS A 90 -2.20 5.25 -13.11
C CYS A 90 -3.71 5.00 -12.99
N GLU A 91 -4.22 4.93 -11.76
CA GLU A 91 -5.65 4.86 -11.51
C GLU A 91 -6.34 6.04 -12.21
N PHE A 92 -7.28 5.73 -13.10
CA PHE A 92 -8.04 6.74 -13.82
C PHE A 92 -8.92 7.53 -12.84
N ILE A 93 -8.51 8.76 -12.51
CA ILE A 93 -9.31 9.66 -11.69
C ILE A 93 -10.33 10.36 -12.60
N SER A 94 -11.60 9.97 -12.51
CA SER A 94 -12.65 10.63 -13.29
C SER A 94 -12.80 12.11 -12.87
N PRO A 95 -13.09 13.05 -13.79
CA PRO A 95 -13.35 14.45 -13.44
C PRO A 95 -14.58 14.64 -12.55
N LEU A 96 -15.45 13.63 -12.47
CA LEU A 96 -16.65 13.58 -11.63
C LEU A 96 -16.36 13.08 -10.21
N ALA A 97 -15.14 12.59 -9.96
CA ALA A 97 -14.69 12.16 -8.64
C ALA A 97 -14.19 13.37 -7.84
N ASN A 98 -15.09 14.32 -7.54
CA ASN A 98 -14.80 15.30 -6.51
C ASN A 98 -14.78 14.59 -5.16
N THR A 99 -13.60 14.55 -4.54
CA THR A 99 -13.43 14.12 -3.16
C THR A 99 -14.23 15.04 -2.24
N VAL A 100 -14.94 14.46 -1.28
CA VAL A 100 -15.69 15.24 -0.28
C VAL A 100 -14.67 16.11 0.46
N GLU A 101 -14.82 17.43 0.40
CA GLU A 101 -13.98 18.33 1.19
C GLU A 101 -14.22 18.03 2.68
N LYS A 102 -13.28 17.29 3.28
CA LYS A 102 -13.04 17.14 4.72
C LYS A 102 -14.21 16.58 5.53
N TYR A 103 -14.19 15.27 5.71
CA TYR A 103 -14.31 14.72 7.07
C TYR A 103 -12.94 14.22 7.47
N ILE A 104 -12.40 14.75 8.57
CA ILE A 104 -11.20 14.21 9.23
C ILE A 104 -11.51 12.73 9.45
N HIS A 105 -10.78 11.82 8.80
CA HIS A 105 -10.83 10.42 9.17
C HIS A 105 -10.57 10.37 10.67
N ILE A 106 -11.49 9.81 11.45
CA ILE A 106 -11.29 9.70 12.90
C ILE A 106 -10.01 8.89 13.17
N TYR A 107 -9.63 7.99 12.25
CA TYR A 107 -8.42 7.20 12.28
C TYR A 107 -7.79 6.98 10.90
N ASP A 108 -6.46 6.93 10.84
CA ASP A 108 -5.66 6.77 9.61
C ASP A 108 -5.82 5.41 8.91
N PHE A 109 -6.32 4.39 9.61
CA PHE A 109 -6.49 3.05 9.05
C PHE A 109 -7.83 2.84 8.32
N MET A 110 -8.72 3.84 8.33
CA MET A 110 -10.02 3.70 7.66
C MET A 110 -9.91 3.97 6.16
N PRO A 111 -10.70 3.25 5.33
CA PRO A 111 -10.75 3.52 3.90
C PRO A 111 -11.27 4.94 3.62
N THR A 112 -10.85 5.48 2.48
CA THR A 112 -11.36 6.76 2.00
C THR A 112 -12.87 6.69 1.75
N PHE A 113 -13.57 7.77 2.09
CA PHE A 113 -15.01 7.84 1.81
C PHE A 113 -15.25 7.80 0.28
N PRO A 114 -16.33 7.17 -0.18
CA PRO A 114 -16.65 7.14 -1.60
C PRO A 114 -16.85 8.57 -2.14
N PRO A 115 -16.68 8.80 -3.46
CA PRO A 115 -16.84 10.11 -4.06
C PRO A 115 -18.23 10.70 -3.79
N THR A 116 -18.32 12.03 -3.79
CA THR A 116 -19.55 12.80 -3.49
C THR A 116 -20.80 12.27 -4.20
N HIS A 117 -20.71 11.93 -5.49
CA HIS A 117 -21.84 11.42 -6.29
C HIS A 117 -22.42 10.06 -5.81
N THR A 118 -21.71 9.34 -4.93
CA THR A 118 -22.13 8.03 -4.41
C THR A 118 -23.13 8.15 -3.26
N PHE A 119 -23.20 9.32 -2.60
CA PHE A 119 -24.12 9.53 -1.49
C PHE A 119 -25.54 9.80 -1.98
N LYS A 120 -26.53 9.05 -1.47
CA LYS A 120 -27.95 9.33 -1.71
C LYS A 120 -28.27 10.73 -1.20
N GLN A 121 -28.83 11.59 -2.06
CA GLN A 121 -29.23 12.98 -1.78
C GLN A 121 -28.08 14.00 -1.69
N THR A 122 -27.07 13.93 -2.56
CA THR A 122 -26.25 15.13 -2.76
C THR A 122 -27.10 16.25 -3.35
N PHE A 123 -27.39 17.27 -2.54
CA PHE A 123 -27.91 18.52 -3.04
C PHE A 123 -26.94 19.03 -4.09
N VAL A 124 -27.39 19.13 -5.34
CA VAL A 124 -26.72 19.98 -6.33
C VAL A 124 -26.77 21.37 -5.72
N LYS A 125 -25.63 21.88 -5.25
CA LYS A 125 -25.54 23.27 -4.80
C LYS A 125 -25.93 24.11 -6.01
N SER A 126 -27.15 24.63 -6.02
CA SER A 126 -27.48 25.75 -6.90
C SER A 126 -26.47 26.85 -6.60
N ASP A 127 -25.82 27.40 -7.62
CA ASP A 127 -24.95 28.57 -7.53
C ASP A 127 -25.77 29.82 -7.12
N THR A 128 -26.30 29.82 -5.91
CA THR A 128 -26.71 31.05 -5.27
C THR A 128 -25.44 31.66 -4.73
N LYS A 129 -25.09 32.87 -5.20
CA LYS A 129 -24.00 33.68 -4.65
C LYS A 129 -24.28 33.96 -3.18
N GLU A 130 -23.87 33.05 -2.30
CA GLU A 130 -23.98 33.24 -0.86
C GLU A 130 -23.02 34.36 -0.45
N ASN A 131 -23.58 35.45 0.08
CA ASN A 131 -22.79 36.51 0.69
C ASN A 131 -22.17 35.98 1.99
N LYS A 132 -20.96 35.42 1.89
CA LYS A 132 -20.16 34.90 3.02
C LYS A 132 -20.04 35.91 4.17
N SER A 133 -19.98 37.20 3.85
CA SER A 133 -19.98 38.30 4.83
C SER A 133 -21.24 38.34 5.70
N PHE A 134 -22.40 38.08 5.11
CA PHE A 134 -23.68 38.08 5.82
C PHE A 134 -23.83 36.86 6.74
N SER A 135 -23.35 35.68 6.31
CA SER A 135 -23.40 34.48 7.16
C SER A 135 -22.49 34.60 8.39
N VAL A 136 -21.29 35.18 8.21
CA VAL A 136 -20.36 35.46 9.32
C VAL A 136 -20.97 36.47 10.29
N LYS A 137 -21.58 37.55 9.79
CA LYS A 137 -22.28 38.54 10.62
C LYS A 137 -23.40 37.89 11.43
N ASN A 138 -24.26 37.09 10.80
CA ASN A 138 -25.35 36.40 11.48
C ASN A 138 -24.86 35.44 12.56
N ARG A 139 -23.76 34.73 12.31
CA ARG A 139 -23.15 33.83 13.31
C ARG A 139 -22.64 34.61 14.53
N LEU A 140 -22.00 35.75 14.32
CA LEU A 140 -21.54 36.62 15.41
C LEU A 140 -22.71 37.20 16.21
N GLU A 141 -23.76 37.66 15.53
CA GLU A 141 -24.96 38.17 16.19
C GLU A 141 -25.68 37.09 17.02
N GLN A 142 -25.76 35.86 16.51
CA GLN A 142 -26.32 34.74 17.26
C GLN A 142 -25.48 34.40 18.50
N SER A 143 -24.15 34.43 18.38
CA SER A 143 -23.24 34.21 19.51
C SER A 143 -23.40 35.29 20.59
N LEU A 144 -23.50 36.55 20.20
CA LEU A 144 -23.71 37.65 21.14
C LEU A 144 -25.07 37.57 21.82
N ARG A 145 -26.11 37.14 21.10
CA ARG A 145 -27.44 36.92 21.68
C ARG A 145 -27.43 35.79 22.70
N SER A 146 -26.77 34.66 22.41
CA SER A 146 -26.69 33.55 23.35
C SER A 146 -25.89 33.90 24.61
N GLU A 147 -24.78 34.62 24.46
CA GLU A 147 -23.98 35.11 25.60
C GLU A 147 -24.79 36.06 26.49
N ASN A 148 -25.47 37.03 25.91
CA ASN A 148 -26.31 37.97 26.66
C ASN A 148 -27.46 37.26 27.39
N ASN A 149 -28.06 36.24 26.77
CA ASN A 149 -29.08 35.43 27.41
C ASN A 149 -28.52 34.62 28.58
N LEU A 150 -27.33 34.03 28.42
CA LEU A 150 -26.63 33.32 29.49
C LEU A 150 -26.32 34.24 30.68
N LEU A 151 -25.81 35.45 30.41
CA LEU A 151 -25.54 36.45 31.44
C LEU A 151 -26.82 36.88 32.17
N ARG A 152 -27.95 37.03 31.46
CA ARG A 152 -29.25 37.32 32.08
C ARG A 152 -29.70 36.17 32.98
N LEU A 153 -29.56 34.92 32.55
CA LEU A 153 -29.90 33.74 33.34
C LEU A 153 -29.04 33.63 34.61
N ILE A 154 -27.74 33.89 34.52
CA ILE A 154 -26.84 33.89 35.68
C ILE A 154 -27.25 34.99 36.66
N LYS A 155 -27.55 36.21 36.17
CA LYS A 155 -28.02 37.32 37.01
C LYS A 155 -29.35 37.02 37.69
N SER A 156 -30.30 36.40 36.99
CA SER A 156 -31.61 36.03 37.56
C SER A 156 -31.53 34.86 38.54
N SER A 157 -30.56 33.95 38.38
CA SER A 157 -30.42 32.76 39.23
C SER A 157 -29.83 33.05 40.60
N GLY A 158 -29.35 34.28 40.87
CA GLY A 158 -28.88 34.73 42.20
C GLY A 158 -27.58 34.06 42.70
N SER A 159 -27.13 32.98 42.07
CA SER A 159 -25.88 32.30 42.37
C SER A 159 -25.10 32.02 41.08
N LEU A 160 -23.81 32.36 41.07
CA LEU A 160 -22.89 31.87 40.05
C LEU A 160 -22.88 30.33 40.09
N PRO A 161 -22.91 29.63 38.93
CA PRO A 161 -22.69 28.20 38.90
C PRO A 161 -21.38 27.89 39.66
N PRO A 162 -21.35 26.92 40.58
CA PRO A 162 -20.13 26.57 41.28
C PRO A 162 -19.07 26.27 40.25
N PHE A 163 -17.98 27.04 40.26
CA PHE A 163 -16.88 26.93 39.31
C PHE A 163 -16.38 25.47 39.32
N ILE A 164 -16.72 24.69 38.28
CA ILE A 164 -16.26 23.30 38.14
C ILE A 164 -14.82 23.35 37.68
N ASN A 165 -13.92 23.69 38.61
CA ASN A 165 -12.48 23.59 38.38
C ASN A 165 -12.09 22.13 38.59
N TYR A 166 -12.25 21.30 37.55
CA TYR A 166 -11.88 19.88 37.58
C TYR A 166 -10.42 19.66 37.99
N LEU A 167 -9.56 20.68 37.84
CA LEU A 167 -8.14 20.65 38.20
C LEU A 167 -7.85 20.83 39.70
N TYR A 168 -8.75 21.41 40.50
CA TYR A 168 -8.46 21.74 41.90
C TYR A 168 -8.74 20.60 42.90
N LYS A 169 -9.34 19.49 42.45
CA LYS A 169 -9.75 18.39 43.34
C LYS A 169 -8.62 17.42 43.71
N ARG A 170 -7.41 17.56 43.16
CA ARG A 170 -6.30 16.59 43.31
C ARG A 170 -5.32 16.87 44.47
N ASN A 171 -5.43 17.98 45.19
CA ASN A 171 -4.45 18.35 46.24
C ASN A 171 -5.00 18.32 47.68
N ARG A 172 -5.93 17.41 48.01
CA ARG A 172 -6.32 17.15 49.41
C ARG A 172 -5.99 15.73 49.86
N TYR A 173 -4.73 15.34 49.66
CA TYR A 173 -4.08 14.27 50.42
C TYR A 173 -2.63 14.69 50.65
N ASN A 174 -2.42 15.39 51.76
CA ASN A 174 -1.23 15.40 52.62
C ASN A 174 -1.65 16.04 53.94
#